data_AF-A0A3D3W329-F1
#
_entry.id   AF-A0A3D3W329-F1
#
_cell.length_a   1.000
_cell.length_b   1.000
_cell.length_c   1.000
_cell.angle_alpha   90.00
_cell.angle_beta   90.00
_cell.angle_gamma   90.00
#
_symmetry.space_group_name_H-M   'P 1'
#
loop_
_entity.id
_entity.type
_entity.pdbx_description
1 polymer ?
#
loop_
_entity_poly.entity_id
_entity_poly.type
_entity_poly.pdbx_seq_one_letter_code
_entity_poly.pdbx_strand_id
1 'polypeptide(L)' 'SYGNKQGGLTTIIEKSLGAVAKGGTAPLRDVYQFAEAITSKGFTFMDTPGYDPISVTGLVAGGCQLVVFTTG' A
#
# COMPACT_ATOMS: atom_id res chain seq x y z
N SER A 1 8.33 -0.28 -14.63
CA SER A 1 8.82 -1.60 -15.08
C SER A 1 8.39 -1.80 -16.53
N TYR A 2 8.96 -2.80 -17.22
CA TYR A 2 8.64 -3.11 -18.62
C TYR A 2 7.17 -3.50 -18.81
N GLY A 3 6.59 -4.28 -17.88
CA GLY A 3 5.17 -4.69 -17.90
C GLY A 3 4.18 -3.51 -17.77
N ASN A 4 4.46 -2.53 -16.91
CA ASN A 4 3.58 -1.36 -16.75
C ASN A 4 3.50 -0.51 -18.03
N LYS A 5 4.61 -0.40 -18.79
CA LYS A 5 4.65 0.33 -20.06
C LYS A 5 3.84 -0.38 -21.15
N GLN A 6 3.87 -1.71 -21.20
CA GLN A 6 3.05 -2.50 -22.12
C GLN A 6 1.55 -2.44 -21.78
N GLY A 7 1.20 -2.34 -20.49
CA GLY A 7 -0.17 -2.17 -20.01
C GLY A 7 -0.74 -0.76 -20.13
N GLY A 8 -0.08 0.17 -20.83
CA GLY A 8 -0.56 1.55 -21.04
C GLY A 8 -0.35 2.50 -19.86
N LEU A 9 0.32 2.07 -18.78
CA LEU A 9 0.69 2.94 -17.65
C LEU A 9 2.02 3.62 -17.95
N THR A 10 1.97 4.61 -18.85
CA THR A 10 3.13 5.33 -19.37
C THR A 10 3.70 6.36 -18.39
N THR A 11 2.89 6.88 -17.46
CA THR A 11 3.32 7.89 -16.49
C THR A 11 3.34 7.35 -15.07
N ILE A 12 4.18 7.96 -14.23
CA ILE A 12 4.23 7.64 -12.79
C ILE A 12 2.92 7.97 -12.09
N ILE A 13 2.19 8.98 -12.58
CA ILE A 13 0.90 9.43 -12.04
C ILE A 13 -0.19 8.38 -12.25
N GLU A 14 -0.33 7.82 -13.46
CA GLU A 14 -1.32 6.78 -13.75
C GLU A 14 -1.10 5.53 -12.87
N LYS A 15 0.15 5.15 -12.66
CA LYS A 15 0.51 4.05 -11.76
C LYS A 15 0.14 4.37 -10.31
N SER A 16 0.43 5.58 -9.84
CA SER A 16 0.13 6.02 -8.47
C SER A 16 -1.37 6.09 -8.21
N LEU A 17 -2.17 6.52 -9.19
CA LEU A 17 -3.64 6.56 -9.07
C LEU A 17 -4.24 5.16 -8.87
N GLY A 18 -3.75 4.15 -9.60
CA GLY A 18 -4.16 2.76 -9.38
C GLY A 18 -3.79 2.22 -7.99
N ALA A 19 -2.67 2.68 -7.42
CA ALA A 19 -2.29 2.32 -6.06
C ALA A 19 -3.21 2.98 -5.01
N VAL A 20 -3.58 4.25 -5.20
CA VAL A 20 -4.52 4.99 -4.34
C VAL A 20 -5.91 4.38 -4.36
N ALA A 21 -6.36 3.84 -5.49
CA ALA A 21 -7.67 3.19 -5.60
C ALA A 21 -7.89 2.03 -4.61
N LYS A 22 -6.80 1.38 -4.13
CA LYS A 22 -6.87 0.30 -3.13
C LYS A 22 -7.31 0.79 -1.74
N GLY A 23 -7.17 2.08 -1.45
CA GLY A 23 -7.65 2.69 -0.21
C GLY A 23 -9.17 2.91 -0.16
N GLY A 24 -9.86 2.72 -1.29
CA GLY A 24 -11.30 2.97 -1.40
C GLY A 24 -11.65 4.44 -1.19
N THR A 25 -12.82 4.69 -0.59
CA THR A 25 -13.35 6.05 -0.33
C THR A 25 -13.48 6.38 1.15
N ALA A 26 -12.94 5.55 2.04
CA ALA A 26 -12.98 5.76 3.48
C ALA A 26 -12.06 6.93 3.88
N PRO A 27 -12.41 7.73 4.92
CA PRO A 27 -11.53 8.78 5.40
C PRO A 27 -10.25 8.19 5.99
N LEU A 28 -9.10 8.73 5.61
CA LEU A 28 -7.81 8.37 6.19
C LEU A 28 -7.80 8.79 7.67
N ARG A 29 -7.64 7.82 8.56
CA ARG A 29 -7.73 8.03 9.99
C ARG A 29 -6.37 8.32 10.62
N ASP A 30 -5.33 7.63 10.18
CA ASP A 30 -4.01 7.69 10.80
C ASP A 30 -2.90 7.29 9.83
N VAL A 31 -1.69 7.77 10.10
CA VAL A 31 -0.48 7.49 9.33
C VAL A 31 0.62 6.99 10.27
N TYR A 32 1.15 5.80 9.97
CA TYR A 32 2.15 5.11 10.77
C TYR A 32 3.50 5.05 10.06
N GLN A 33 4.57 5.06 10.84
CA GLN A 33 5.91 4.76 10.35
C GLN A 33 6.09 3.25 10.16
N PHE A 34 7.16 2.89 9.45
CA PHE A 34 7.47 1.49 9.17
C PHE A 34 7.52 0.64 10.46
N ALA A 35 6.74 -0.44 10.49
CA ALA A 35 6.60 -1.38 11.60
C ALA A 35 6.11 -0.76 12.94
N GLU A 36 5.56 0.45 12.91
CA GLU A 36 4.89 1.03 14.07
C GLU A 36 3.59 0.27 14.38
N ALA A 37 3.29 0.14 15.68
CA ALA A 37 2.09 -0.56 16.13
C ALA A 37 0.81 0.22 15.77
N ILE A 38 -0.08 -0.42 15.01
CA ILE A 38 -1.34 0.19 14.60
C ILE A 38 -2.31 0.19 15.79
N THR A 39 -2.79 1.36 16.18
CA THR A 39 -3.72 1.54 17.32
C THR A 39 -5.11 2.03 16.89
N SER A 40 -5.20 2.70 15.74
CA SER A 40 -6.44 3.23 15.19
C SER A 40 -7.23 2.18 14.40
N LYS A 41 -8.56 2.17 14.55
CA LYS A 41 -9.47 1.35 13.73
C LYS A 41 -10.00 2.14 12.54
N GLY A 42 -10.04 1.54 11.36
CA GLY A 42 -10.53 2.15 10.12
C GLY A 42 -9.45 2.14 9.03
N PHE A 43 -9.54 3.05 8.06
CA PHE A 43 -8.53 3.18 7.01
C PHE A 43 -7.30 3.91 7.56
N THR A 44 -6.18 3.21 7.63
CA THR A 44 -4.88 3.71 8.09
C THR A 44 -3.82 3.44 7.03
N PHE A 45 -2.79 4.27 6.99
CA PHE A 45 -1.70 4.17 6.03
C PHE A 45 -0.38 3.95 6.76
N MET A 46 0.43 2.99 6.32
CA MET A 46 1.79 2.81 6.83
C MET A 46 2.79 3.20 5.74
N ASP A 47 3.69 4.12 6.05
CA ASP A 47 4.79 4.46 5.16
C ASP A 47 5.81 3.32 5.17
N THR A 48 5.81 2.55 4.07
CA THR A 48 6.66 1.36 3.92
C THR A 48 7.55 1.48 2.69
N PRO A 49 8.72 0.83 2.66
CA PRO A 49 9.56 0.77 1.47
C PRO A 49 8.80 0.19 0.27
N GLY A 50 9.06 0.72 -0.93
CA GLY A 50 8.33 0.36 -2.15
C GLY A 50 8.57 -1.05 -2.70
N TYR A 51 9.27 -1.92 -1.97
CA TYR A 51 9.46 -3.34 -2.32
C TYR A 51 8.52 -4.22 -1.50
N ASP A 52 7.73 -5.04 -2.20
CA ASP A 52 6.62 -5.80 -1.61
C ASP A 52 7.03 -6.69 -0.41
N PRO A 53 8.13 -7.47 -0.44
CA PRO A 53 8.49 -8.31 0.70
C PRO A 53 8.78 -7.51 1.98
N ILE A 54 9.39 -6.33 1.82
CA ILE A 54 9.74 -5.46 2.94
C ILE A 54 8.48 -4.73 3.44
N SER A 55 7.64 -4.25 2.52
CA SER A 55 6.36 -3.61 2.84
C SER A 55 5.46 -4.53 3.66
N VAL A 56 5.27 -5.77 3.21
CA VAL A 56 4.45 -6.76 3.92
C VAL A 56 5.02 -7.09 5.30
N THR A 57 6.35 -7.17 5.43
CA THR A 57 7.00 -7.41 6.73
C THR A 57 6.67 -6.29 7.72
N GLY A 58 6.71 -5.02 7.28
CA GLY A 58 6.34 -3.88 8.11
C GLY A 58 4.87 -3.91 8.54
N LEU A 59 3.96 -4.24 7.62
CA LEU A 59 2.52 -4.37 7.91
C LEU A 59 2.25 -5.47 8.94
N VAL A 60 2.86 -6.65 8.79
CA VAL A 60 2.73 -7.76 9.74
C VAL A 60 3.31 -7.39 11.10
N ALA A 61 4.48 -6.73 11.14
CA ALA A 61 5.09 -6.24 12.37
C ALA A 61 4.22 -5.20 13.09
N GLY A 62 3.51 -4.34 12.34
CA GLY A 62 2.56 -3.37 12.88
C GLY A 62 1.23 -3.96 13.39
N GLY A 63 1.02 -5.28 13.23
CA GLY A 63 -0.15 -6.01 13.72
C GLY A 63 -1.12 -6.50 12.64
N CYS A 64 -0.76 -6.42 11.36
CA CYS A 64 -1.59 -6.95 10.27
C CYS A 64 -1.62 -8.49 10.29
N GLN A 65 -2.83 -9.07 10.32
CA GLN A 65 -3.02 -10.53 10.36
C GLN A 65 -3.37 -11.13 8.99
N LEU A 66 -3.85 -10.32 8.05
CA LEU A 66 -4.26 -10.76 6.71
C LEU A 66 -3.80 -9.74 5.68
N VAL A 67 -3.11 -10.25 4.65
CA VAL A 67 -2.56 -9.43 3.58
C VAL A 67 -3.21 -9.85 2.26
N VAL A 68 -3.81 -8.88 1.56
CA VAL A 68 -4.35 -9.08 0.22
C VAL A 68 -3.36 -8.50 -0.78
N PHE A 69 -2.74 -9.37 -1.56
CA PHE A 69 -1.79 -8.98 -2.60
C PHE A 69 -2.45 -9.10 -3.97
N THR A 70 -2.75 -7.98 -4.62
CA THR A 70 -3.26 -7.98 -6.00
C THR A 70 -2.11 -7.99 -6.99
N THR A 71 -2.11 -8.99 -7.87
CA THR A 71 -1.11 -9.17 -8.93
C THR A 71 -1.83 -9.37 -10.28
N GLY A 72 -1.20 -8.95 -11.36
CA GLY A 72 -1.68 -9.02 -12.73
C GLY A 72 -0.53 -8.85 -13.73
#